data_AF-A0A2N7GFZ5-F1
#
_entry.id   AF-A0A2N7GFZ5-F1
#
_cell.length_a   1.000
_cell.length_b   1.000
_cell.length_c   1.000
_cell.angle_alpha   90.00
_cell.angle_beta   90.00
_cell.angle_gamma   90.00
#
_symmetry.space_group_name_H-M   'P 1'
#
loop_
_entity.id
_entity.type
_entity.pdbx_description
1 polymer ?
#
loop_
_entity_poly.entity_id
_entity_poly.type
_entity_poly.pdbx_seq_one_letter_code
_entity_poly.pdbx_strand_id
1 'polypeptide(L)'
;MGTATKQKQKQIQKALDALGWSHSQLASVLYDELNANDDFKETDKDYIRKLGQNIKKQLQRESTPDERLKQYLLILSEHPDYQALKLGTVLPKYVEHECINCDLTDQLTELSAELDLFNDNENGR
;
A
#
# COMPACT_ATOMS: atom_id res chain seq x y z
N MET A 1 -15.24 -6.89 10.83
CA MET A 1 -13.80 -6.78 10.51
C MET A 1 -13.59 -6.56 9.00
N GLY A 2 -14.05 -5.43 8.43
CA GLY A 2 -13.96 -5.17 6.97
C GLY A 2 -13.44 -3.77 6.61
N THR A 3 -13.10 -2.95 7.60
CA THR A 3 -12.68 -1.56 7.43
C THR A 3 -11.19 -1.45 7.06
N ALA A 4 -10.33 -2.21 7.74
CA ALA A 4 -8.88 -2.21 7.51
C ALA A 4 -8.49 -2.69 6.10
N THR A 5 -9.15 -3.75 5.60
CA THR A 5 -8.92 -4.28 4.24
C THR A 5 -9.30 -3.26 3.17
N LYS A 6 -10.45 -2.59 3.33
CA LYS A 6 -10.91 -1.52 2.43
C LYS A 6 -9.99 -0.30 2.45
N GLN A 7 -9.44 0.07 3.61
CA GLN A 7 -8.45 1.15 3.71
C GLN A 7 -7.18 0.81 2.93
N LYS A 8 -6.66 -0.42 3.04
CA LYS A 8 -5.48 -0.87 2.26
C LYS A 8 -5.75 -0.91 0.76
N GLN A 9 -6.92 -1.41 0.34
CA GLN A 9 -7.32 -1.38 -1.07
C GLN A 9 -7.36 0.05 -1.62
N LYS A 10 -7.92 1.00 -0.86
CA LYS A 10 -7.92 2.41 -1.22
C LYS A 10 -6.51 3.00 -1.27
N GLN A 11 -5.62 2.64 -0.35
CA GLN A 11 -4.22 3.08 -0.37
C GLN A 11 -3.50 2.58 -1.61
N ILE A 12 -3.64 1.30 -1.97
CA ILE A 12 -3.05 0.74 -3.19
C ILE A 12 -3.60 1.46 -4.41
N GLN A 13 -4.92 1.68 -4.47
CA GLN A 13 -5.53 2.39 -5.60
C GLN A 13 -5.00 3.82 -5.72
N LYS A 14 -4.95 4.59 -4.63
CA LYS A 14 -4.39 5.95 -4.61
C LYS A 14 -2.92 5.96 -5.04
N ALA A 15 -2.15 4.98 -4.59
CA ALA A 15 -0.74 4.86 -4.94
C ALA A 15 -0.56 4.58 -6.44
N LEU A 16 -1.37 3.68 -7.01
CA LEU A 16 -1.39 3.42 -8.45
C LEU A 16 -1.80 4.66 -9.24
N ASP A 17 -2.84 5.36 -8.80
CA ASP A 17 -3.31 6.57 -9.46
C ASP A 17 -2.24 7.68 -9.43
N ALA A 18 -1.53 7.84 -8.30
CA ALA A 18 -0.45 8.81 -8.17
C ALA A 18 0.80 8.45 -8.97
N LEU A 19 1.10 7.16 -9.10
CA LEU A 19 2.15 6.64 -10.00
C LEU A 19 1.75 6.73 -11.49
N GLY A 20 0.46 6.97 -11.79
CA GLY A 20 -0.07 6.79 -13.14
C GLY A 20 0.02 5.35 -13.63
N TRP A 21 0.11 4.39 -12.71
CA TRP A 21 0.32 2.99 -13.01
C TRP A 21 -1.00 2.26 -13.26
N SER A 22 -1.01 1.48 -14.33
CA SER A 22 -2.05 0.49 -14.54
C SER A 22 -1.84 -0.74 -13.64
N HIS A 23 -2.92 -1.46 -13.36
CA HIS A 23 -2.85 -2.77 -12.70
C HIS A 23 -1.89 -3.76 -13.41
N SER A 24 -1.64 -3.57 -14.70
CA SER A 24 -0.70 -4.38 -15.47
C SER A 24 0.76 -4.00 -15.20
N GLN A 25 1.05 -2.73 -14.93
CA GLN A 25 2.40 -2.29 -14.53
C GLN A 25 2.74 -2.81 -13.15
N LEU A 26 1.80 -2.69 -12.19
CA LEU A 26 1.96 -3.31 -10.88
C LEU A 26 2.20 -4.83 -10.98
N ALA A 27 1.47 -5.51 -11.86
CA ALA A 27 1.67 -6.95 -12.09
C ALA A 27 3.04 -7.29 -12.65
N SER A 28 3.60 -6.45 -13.53
CA SER A 28 4.95 -6.63 -14.07
C SER A 28 5.98 -6.50 -12.97
N VAL A 29 5.91 -5.42 -12.19
CA VAL A 29 6.82 -5.18 -11.05
C VAL A 29 6.74 -6.31 -10.03
N LEU A 30 5.53 -6.75 -9.68
CA LEU A 30 5.34 -7.88 -8.77
C LEU A 30 5.93 -9.18 -9.35
N TYR A 31 5.80 -9.41 -10.65
CA TYR A 31 6.36 -10.58 -11.31
C TYR A 31 7.89 -10.56 -11.28
N ASP A 32 8.49 -9.41 -11.56
CA ASP A 32 9.93 -9.22 -11.58
C ASP A 32 10.50 -9.43 -10.17
N GLU A 33 9.89 -8.84 -9.13
CA GLU A 33 10.34 -8.99 -7.74
C GLU A 33 10.19 -10.44 -7.23
N LEU A 34 9.08 -11.11 -7.57
CA LEU A 34 8.83 -12.50 -7.17
C LEU A 34 9.71 -13.50 -7.91
N ASN A 35 10.15 -13.19 -9.14
CA ASN A 35 11.03 -14.04 -9.94
C ASN A 35 12.48 -13.56 -10.01
N ALA A 36 12.86 -12.53 -9.24
CA ALA A 36 14.22 -11.98 -9.23
C ALA A 36 15.31 -13.01 -8.89
N ASN A 37 14.96 -14.11 -8.22
CA ASN A 37 15.87 -15.22 -7.92
C ASN A 37 16.03 -16.25 -9.06
N ASP A 38 15.21 -16.18 -10.10
CA ASP A 38 15.16 -17.18 -11.18
C ASP A 38 15.64 -16.53 -12.49
N ASP A 39 16.96 -16.32 -12.56
CA ASP A 39 17.73 -15.56 -13.57
C ASP A 39 17.53 -16.03 -15.03
N PHE A 40 16.75 -17.09 -15.26
CA PHE A 40 16.56 -17.74 -16.56
C PHE A 40 15.11 -17.96 -16.98
N LYS A 41 14.12 -17.36 -16.31
CA LYS A 41 12.73 -17.44 -16.78
C LYS A 41 12.43 -16.38 -17.83
N GLU A 42 12.08 -16.85 -19.02
CA GLU A 42 11.48 -16.03 -20.07
C GLU A 42 10.25 -15.31 -19.49
N THR A 43 10.21 -13.99 -19.61
CA THR A 43 9.12 -13.15 -19.09
C THR A 43 7.78 -13.62 -19.67
N ASP A 44 6.99 -14.34 -18.87
CA ASP A 44 5.69 -14.84 -19.28
C ASP A 44 4.67 -13.68 -19.25
N LYS A 45 4.54 -13.02 -20.40
CA LYS A 45 3.60 -11.89 -20.60
C LYS A 45 2.15 -12.31 -20.33
N ASP A 46 1.78 -13.56 -20.58
CA ASP A 46 0.43 -14.07 -20.28
C ASP A 46 0.23 -14.24 -18.78
N TYR A 47 1.26 -14.66 -18.05
CA TYR A 47 1.24 -14.70 -16.60
C TYR A 47 1.11 -13.30 -15.99
N ILE A 48 1.88 -12.31 -16.47
CA ILE A 48 1.78 -10.90 -16.04
C ILE A 48 0.36 -10.37 -16.29
N ARG A 49 -0.22 -10.65 -17.46
CA ARG A 49 -1.59 -10.24 -17.79
C ARG A 49 -2.62 -10.88 -16.85
N LYS A 50 -2.47 -12.17 -16.54
CA LYS A 50 -3.32 -12.87 -15.56
C LYS A 50 -3.17 -12.31 -14.16
N LEU A 51 -1.94 -12.00 -13.74
CA LEU A 51 -1.65 -11.33 -12.47
C LEU A 51 -2.35 -9.97 -12.38
N GLY A 52 -2.25 -9.12 -13.41
CA GLY A 52 -2.89 -7.81 -13.43
C GLY A 52 -4.42 -7.89 -13.31
N GLN A 53 -5.05 -8.85 -13.99
CA GLN A 53 -6.48 -9.10 -13.83
C GLN A 53 -6.84 -9.64 -12.45
N ASN A 54 -5.97 -10.45 -11.85
CA ASN A 54 -6.16 -10.97 -10.50
C ASN A 54 -6.06 -9.87 -9.46
N ILE A 55 -5.03 -9.01 -9.55
CA ILE A 55 -4.83 -7.83 -8.69
C ILE A 55 -6.04 -6.90 -8.79
N LYS A 56 -6.50 -6.59 -10.01
CA LYS A 56 -7.72 -5.80 -10.20
C LYS A 56 -8.93 -6.41 -9.47
N LYS A 57 -9.15 -7.73 -9.60
CA LYS A 57 -10.24 -8.42 -8.90
C LYS A 57 -10.03 -8.40 -7.37
N GLN A 58 -8.81 -8.52 -6.90
CA GLN A 58 -8.47 -8.52 -5.47
C GLN A 58 -8.61 -7.13 -4.84
N LEU A 59 -8.33 -6.06 -5.57
CA LEU A 59 -8.58 -4.69 -5.10
C LEU A 59 -10.08 -4.36 -5.05
N GLN A 60 -10.90 -5.03 -5.86
CA GLN A 60 -12.35 -4.82 -5.89
C GLN A 60 -13.14 -5.73 -4.93
N ARG A 61 -12.63 -6.92 -4.59
CA ARG A 61 -13.35 -7.90 -3.76
C ARG A 61 -13.13 -7.63 -2.28
N GLU A 62 -14.22 -7.64 -1.51
CA GLU A 62 -14.16 -7.50 -0.05
C GLU A 62 -13.55 -8.72 0.66
N SER A 63 -13.57 -9.89 0.02
CA SER A 63 -13.04 -11.16 0.56
C SER A 63 -11.54 -11.38 0.25
N THR A 64 -10.84 -10.34 -0.16
CA THR A 64 -9.40 -10.46 -0.45
C THR A 64 -8.61 -10.61 0.85
N PRO A 65 -7.70 -11.59 0.97
CA PRO A 65 -6.87 -11.77 2.15
C PRO A 65 -6.02 -10.52 2.45
N ASP A 66 -6.05 -10.07 3.70
CA ASP A 66 -5.30 -8.88 4.15
C ASP A 66 -3.79 -9.02 3.92
N GLU A 67 -3.26 -10.22 4.10
CA GLU A 67 -1.84 -10.55 3.89
C GLU A 67 -1.37 -10.28 2.47
N ARG A 68 -2.21 -10.58 1.46
CA ARG A 68 -1.86 -10.31 0.05
C ARG A 68 -1.83 -8.81 -0.24
N LEU A 69 -2.76 -8.05 0.33
CA LEU A 69 -2.79 -6.59 0.17
C LEU A 69 -1.57 -5.94 0.84
N LYS A 70 -1.16 -6.45 2.01
CA LYS A 70 0.09 -6.04 2.67
C LYS A 70 1.31 -6.31 1.81
N GLN A 71 1.39 -7.48 1.18
CA GLN A 71 2.49 -7.84 0.29
C GLN A 71 2.58 -6.88 -0.92
N TYR A 72 1.45 -6.52 -1.52
CA TYR A 72 1.44 -5.54 -2.61
C TYR A 72 1.89 -4.15 -2.16
N LEU A 73 1.46 -3.70 -0.99
CA LEU A 73 1.92 -2.43 -0.42
C LEU A 73 3.42 -2.44 -0.14
N LEU A 74 3.96 -3.55 0.39
CA LEU A 74 5.37 -3.69 0.69
C LEU A 74 6.23 -3.57 -0.58
N ILE A 75 5.92 -4.36 -1.61
CA ILE A 75 6.65 -4.33 -2.89
C ILE A 75 6.52 -2.96 -3.55
N LEU A 76 5.32 -2.37 -3.51
CA LEU A 76 5.12 -1.03 -4.05
C LEU A 76 5.95 0.01 -3.28
N SER A 77 6.07 -0.11 -1.96
CA SER A 77 6.89 0.78 -1.13
C SER A 77 8.39 0.65 -1.33
N GLU A 78 8.85 -0.54 -1.71
CA GLU A 78 10.25 -0.82 -2.03
C GLU A 78 10.61 -0.34 -3.43
N HIS A 79 9.61 -0.11 -4.30
CA HIS A 79 9.84 0.33 -5.65
C HIS A 79 10.34 1.79 -5.73
N PRO A 80 11.40 2.07 -6.51
CA PRO A 80 12.00 3.41 -6.61
C PRO A 80 11.02 4.47 -7.11
N ASP A 81 10.13 4.15 -8.05
CA ASP A 81 9.13 5.11 -8.55
C ASP A 81 8.14 5.55 -7.46
N TYR A 82 7.79 4.66 -6.52
CA TYR A 82 6.93 5.03 -5.40
C TYR A 82 7.67 5.87 -4.36
N GLN A 83 8.95 5.58 -4.12
CA GLN A 83 9.81 6.42 -3.29
C GLN A 83 10.03 7.81 -3.92
N ALA A 84 10.14 7.87 -5.26
CA ALA A 84 10.33 9.09 -6.02
C ALA A 84 9.11 10.02 -5.97
N LEU A 85 7.91 9.47 -5.80
CA LEU A 85 6.69 10.26 -5.62
C LEU A 85 6.68 11.09 -4.34
N LYS A 86 7.55 10.81 -3.37
CA LYS A 86 7.63 11.52 -2.07
C LYS A 86 6.24 11.81 -1.49
N LEU A 87 5.32 10.86 -1.62
CA LEU A 87 3.88 11.04 -1.44
C LEU A 87 3.46 11.40 0.01
N GLY A 88 4.39 11.61 0.93
CA GLY A 88 4.10 11.86 2.34
C GLY A 88 3.48 10.65 3.06
N THR A 89 3.06 9.62 2.33
CA THR A 89 2.64 8.32 2.87
C THR A 89 3.88 7.56 3.33
N VAL A 90 4.43 8.01 4.45
CA VAL A 90 5.20 7.15 5.35
C VAL A 90 4.27 5.98 5.64
N LEU A 91 4.47 4.83 5.00
CA LEU A 91 3.88 3.59 5.48
C LEU A 91 4.40 3.49 6.91
N PRO A 92 3.53 3.54 7.94
CA PRO A 92 3.98 3.32 9.30
C PRO A 92 4.44 1.87 9.32
N LYS A 93 5.74 1.66 9.12
CA LYS A 93 6.40 0.40 9.37
C LYS A 93 6.40 0.31 10.89
N TYR A 94 5.40 -0.35 11.45
CA TYR A 94 5.45 -0.70 12.85
C TYR A 94 6.60 -1.68 13.00
N VAL A 95 7.75 -1.14 13.40
CA VAL A 95 8.89 -1.89 13.85
C VAL A 95 8.77 -1.88 15.36
N GLU A 96 8.55 -3.06 15.96
CA GLU A 96 8.67 -3.20 17.41
C GLU A 96 10.11 -2.89 17.80
N HIS A 97 10.37 -1.64 18.14
CA HIS A 97 11.50 -1.28 18.95
C HIS A 97 10.98 -1.16 20.39
N GLU A 98 11.60 -1.89 21.31
CA GLU A 98 11.43 -1.78 22.77
C GLU A 98 11.76 -0.37 23.32
N CYS A 99 11.91 0.64 22.46
CA CYS A 99 12.45 1.97 22.77
C CYS A 99 11.45 3.11 22.56
N ILE A 100 10.19 2.84 22.19
CA ILE A 100 9.18 3.90 22.09
C ILE A 100 8.77 4.27 23.52
N ASN A 101 9.42 5.29 24.06
CA ASN A 101 9.09 5.88 25.35
C ASN A 101 7.58 6.21 25.36
N CYS A 102 6.87 5.77 26.40
CA CYS A 102 5.42 5.93 26.54
C CYS A 102 4.97 7.38 26.31
N ASP A 103 5.81 8.34 26.74
CA ASP A 103 5.60 9.78 26.55
C ASP A 103 5.41 10.18 25.08
N LEU A 104 6.11 9.52 24.16
CA LEU A 104 6.04 9.82 22.73
C LEU A 104 4.72 9.30 22.12
N THR A 105 4.25 8.15 22.61
CA THR A 105 2.97 7.56 22.20
C THR A 105 1.80 8.41 22.66
N ASP A 106 1.87 8.96 23.88
CA ASP A 106 0.84 9.84 24.43
C ASP A 106 0.75 11.15 23.64
N GLN A 107 1.89 11.76 23.31
CA GLN A 107 1.93 12.99 22.50
C GLN A 107 1.42 12.78 21.06
N LEU A 108 1.76 11.65 20.44
CA LEU A 108 1.24 11.33 19.10
C LEU A 108 -0.27 11.07 19.11
N THR A 109 -0.78 10.49 20.20
CA THR A 109 -2.22 10.28 20.39
C THR A 109 -2.95 11.62 20.54
N GLU A 110 -2.37 12.56 21.29
CA GLU A 110 -2.91 13.90 21.48
C GLU A 110 -2.95 14.69 20.16
N LEU A 111 -1.85 14.69 19.39
CA LEU A 111 -1.79 15.33 18.07
C LEU A 111 -2.76 14.71 17.06
N SER A 112 -2.94 13.39 17.09
CA SER A 112 -3.91 12.71 16.23
C SER A 112 -5.34 13.14 16.54
N ALA A 113 -5.71 13.28 17.82
CA ALA A 113 -7.03 13.73 18.23
C ALA A 113 -7.29 15.19 17.84
N GLU A 114 -6.27 16.06 17.91
CA GLU A 114 -6.39 17.47 17.52
C GLU A 114 -6.60 17.64 16.01
N LEU A 115 -5.92 16.83 15.18
CA LEU A 115 -6.08 16.84 13.73
C LEU A 115 -7.44 16.30 13.28
N ASP A 116 -7.99 15.29 13.97
CA ASP A 116 -9.34 14.77 13.70
C ASP A 116 -10.41 15.85 13.98
N LEU A 117 -10.23 16.66 15.03
CA LEU A 117 -11.12 17.79 15.34
C LEU A 117 -10.99 18.94 14.34
N PHE A 118 -9.78 19.16 13.78
CA PHE A 118 -9.57 20.19 12.77
C PHE A 118 -10.31 19.89 11.46
N ASN A 119 -10.41 18.62 11.11
CA ASN A 119 -11.04 18.18 9.87
C ASN A 119 -12.58 18.25 9.89
N ASP A 120 -13.20 18.24 11.08
CA ASP A 120 -14.64 18.44 11.23
C ASP A 120 -15.08 19.91 11.08
N ASN A 121 -14.17 20.87 11.31
CA ASN A 121 -14.48 22.30 11.21
C ASN A 121 -14.49 22.86 9.78
N GLU A 122 -13.92 22.15 8.78
CA GLU A 122 -13.93 22.59 7.38
C GLU A 122 -15.16 22.10 6.58
N ASN A 123 -15.93 21.13 7.10
CA ASN A 123 -17.14 20.62 6.44
C ASN A 123 -18.45 21.33 6.86
N GLY A 124 -18.35 22.42 7.62
CA GLY A 124 -19.50 23.11 8.24
C GLY A 124 -19.77 24.53 7.75
N ARG A 125 -19.63 24.82 6.45
CA ARG A 125 -20.04 26.12 5.90
C ARG A 125 -20.70 26.04 4.53
#